data_AF-A0A077M8R3-F1
#
_entry.id   AF-A0A077M8R3-F1
#
_cell.length_a   1.000
_cell.length_b   1.000
_cell.length_c   1.000
_cell.angle_alpha   90.00
_cell.angle_beta   90.00
_cell.angle_gamma   90.00
#
_symmetry.space_group_name_H-M   'P 1'
#
loop_
_entity.id
_entity.type
_entity.pdbx_description
1 polymer ?
#
loop_
_entity_poly.entity_id
_entity_poly.type
_entity_poly.pdbx_seq_one_letter_code
_entity_poly.pdbx_strand_id
1 'polypeptide(L)'
;MVRLSALELPTLPATAGAPNLSGGAPITAYVDLGKKERVLTIAAIDPQAPSLALGTAHGVVKRVVADYPVGRTEWEAIALKDGDELVGAVELGSEAMDMVFITAQAQLLRFPASAVRPQGRAASGMAGIRLGSGDRAIFFGAVGDEEGAVVVTASGSSGALPGTEPGSLKVTPYAEYPAKGRGTGGVRAHRFLKGEDQLILAWAGATPARASAANGVAIELPAADGRRDGSGTPAKAIIAAISGPVRA
;
A
#
# COMPACT_ATOMS: atom_id res chain seq x y z
N MET A 1 15.56 -0.91 6.03
CA MET A 1 14.91 -1.69 7.11
C MET A 1 15.57 -1.30 8.40
N VAL A 2 14.78 -1.13 9.45
CA VAL A 2 15.26 -0.83 10.81
C VAL A 2 14.74 -1.94 11.70
N ARG A 3 15.64 -2.53 12.49
CA ARG A 3 15.33 -3.52 13.51
C ARG A 3 14.91 -2.79 14.77
N LEU A 4 13.77 -3.20 15.31
CA LEU A 4 13.25 -2.70 16.57
C LEU A 4 12.90 -3.90 17.45
N SER A 5 13.28 -3.86 18.73
CA SER A 5 12.92 -4.90 19.68
C SER A 5 11.45 -4.73 20.10
N ALA A 6 10.66 -5.79 20.01
CA ALA A 6 9.28 -5.76 20.50
C ALA A 6 9.21 -5.49 22.03
N LEU A 7 10.29 -5.77 22.76
CA LEU A 7 10.40 -5.49 24.20
C LEU A 7 10.60 -4.00 24.51
N GLU A 8 11.01 -3.20 23.53
CA GLU A 8 11.22 -1.75 23.66
C GLU A 8 9.96 -0.96 23.28
N LEU A 9 8.95 -1.64 22.73
CA LEU A 9 7.69 -1.01 22.34
C LEU A 9 6.75 -0.89 23.55
N PRO A 10 5.96 0.20 23.62
CA PRO A 10 4.99 0.38 24.69
C PRO A 10 3.88 -0.66 24.56
N THR A 11 3.46 -1.21 25.69
CA THR A 11 2.24 -2.00 25.75
C THR A 11 1.04 -1.08 25.84
N LEU A 12 0.12 -1.20 24.88
CA LEU A 12 -1.15 -0.51 24.96
C LEU A 12 -2.07 -1.27 25.92
N PRO A 13 -2.75 -0.60 26.86
CA PRO A 13 -3.76 -1.26 27.69
C PRO A 13 -4.88 -1.80 26.79
N ALA A 14 -5.43 -2.95 27.16
CA ALA A 14 -6.55 -3.52 26.42
C ALA A 14 -7.76 -2.56 26.50
N THR A 15 -8.27 -2.16 25.34
CA THR A 15 -9.46 -1.31 25.22
C THR A 15 -10.68 -2.13 24.78
N ALA A 16 -11.87 -1.74 25.22
CA ALA A 16 -13.12 -2.40 24.81
C ALA A 16 -13.46 -2.22 23.32
N GLY A 17 -12.84 -1.23 22.66
CA GLY A 17 -12.97 -0.97 21.23
C GLY A 17 -11.62 -0.81 20.54
N ALA A 18 -11.64 -0.42 19.26
CA ALA A 18 -10.41 -0.14 18.52
C ALA A 18 -9.59 0.98 19.19
N PRO A 19 -8.26 0.85 19.27
CA PRO A 19 -7.41 1.89 19.84
C PRO A 19 -7.51 3.18 19.01
N ASN A 20 -7.47 4.33 19.70
CA ASN A 20 -7.37 5.64 19.05
C ASN A 20 -5.89 6.09 18.98
N LEU A 21 -5.57 7.00 18.06
CA LEU A 21 -4.19 7.48 17.89
C LEU A 21 -3.63 8.15 19.15
N SER A 22 -4.47 8.80 19.96
CA SER A 22 -4.04 9.43 21.22
C SER A 22 -3.58 8.44 22.29
N GLY A 23 -3.94 7.16 22.18
CA GLY A 23 -3.44 6.11 23.06
C GLY A 23 -2.08 5.57 22.66
N GLY A 24 -1.60 5.85 21.45
CA GLY A 24 -0.32 5.38 20.94
C GLY A 24 0.85 6.31 21.22
N ALA A 25 2.04 5.88 20.82
CA ALA A 25 3.23 6.72 20.76
C ALA A 25 3.68 6.87 19.29
N PRO A 26 4.19 8.05 18.89
CA PRO A 26 4.69 8.25 17.54
C PRO A 26 5.89 7.33 17.27
N ILE A 27 5.95 6.73 16.08
CA ILE A 27 7.02 5.77 15.73
C ILE A 27 8.42 6.39 15.75
N THR A 28 8.53 7.69 15.51
CA THR A 28 9.78 8.47 15.59
C THR A 28 10.36 8.58 16.99
N ALA A 29 9.63 8.15 18.03
CA ALA A 29 10.18 8.00 19.37
C ALA A 29 11.04 6.72 19.51
N TYR A 30 10.95 5.79 18.57
CA TYR A 30 11.59 4.47 18.63
C TYR A 30 12.56 4.21 17.48
N VAL A 31 12.42 4.92 16.36
CA VAL A 31 13.29 4.79 15.19
C VAL A 31 13.67 6.15 14.65
N ASP A 32 14.95 6.30 14.30
CA ASP A 32 15.44 7.47 13.60
C ASP A 32 15.04 7.39 12.13
N LEU A 33 14.32 8.41 11.65
CA LEU A 33 13.88 8.53 10.26
C LEU A 33 14.47 9.79 9.65
N GLY A 34 14.94 9.68 8.40
CA GLY A 34 15.29 10.85 7.61
C GLY A 34 14.10 11.77 7.36
N LYS A 35 14.35 13.04 7.01
CA LYS A 35 13.29 14.07 6.83
C LYS A 35 12.16 13.70 5.87
N LYS A 36 12.41 12.80 4.91
CA LYS A 36 11.43 12.34 3.90
C LYS A 36 11.09 10.86 4.04
N GLU A 37 11.62 10.19 5.06
CA GLU A 37 11.36 8.78 5.28
C GLU A 37 10.06 8.59 6.05
N ARG A 38 9.36 7.51 5.70
CA ARG A 38 8.14 7.07 6.36
C ARG A 38 8.18 5.57 6.52
N VAL A 39 7.60 5.07 7.61
CA VAL A 39 7.42 3.64 7.82
C VAL A 39 6.31 3.15 6.90
N LEU A 40 6.58 2.09 6.13
CA LEU A 40 5.61 1.50 5.21
C LEU A 40 4.97 0.23 5.76
N THR A 41 5.72 -0.54 6.56
CA THR A 41 5.25 -1.81 7.09
C THR A 41 6.07 -2.21 8.31
N ILE A 42 5.50 -3.12 9.10
CA ILE A 42 6.18 -3.86 10.15
C ILE A 42 6.22 -5.31 9.69
N ALA A 43 7.40 -5.92 9.74
CA ALA A 43 7.62 -7.28 9.26
C ALA A 43 8.48 -8.05 10.27
N ALA A 44 8.28 -9.37 10.34
CA ALA A 44 9.07 -10.23 11.20
C ALA A 44 10.48 -10.40 10.64
N ILE A 45 11.48 -10.29 11.51
CA ILE A 45 12.89 -10.48 11.18
C ILE A 45 13.29 -11.90 11.57
N ASP A 46 12.70 -12.87 10.88
CA ASP A 46 12.92 -14.30 11.07
C ASP A 46 13.20 -14.94 9.68
N PRO A 47 14.27 -15.73 9.50
CA PRO A 47 14.51 -16.46 8.25
C PRO A 47 13.36 -17.36 7.79
N GLN A 48 12.46 -17.77 8.69
CA GLN A 48 11.26 -18.55 8.40
C GLN A 48 10.00 -17.68 8.18
N ALA A 49 10.11 -16.35 8.37
CA ALA A 49 9.00 -15.44 8.13
C ALA A 49 8.58 -15.41 6.65
N PRO A 50 7.34 -14.99 6.37
CA PRO A 50 6.88 -14.70 5.02
C PRO A 50 7.84 -13.77 4.25
N SER A 51 7.98 -14.00 2.94
CA SER A 51 8.86 -13.17 2.11
C SER A 51 8.33 -11.75 2.01
N LEU A 52 9.18 -10.75 2.22
CA LEU A 52 8.83 -9.34 2.04
C LEU A 52 8.80 -8.98 0.56
N ALA A 53 7.70 -8.40 0.09
CA ALA A 53 7.57 -7.79 -1.22
C ALA A 53 7.57 -6.26 -1.10
N LEU A 54 8.22 -5.62 -2.07
CA LEU A 54 8.39 -4.17 -2.17
C LEU A 54 7.92 -3.69 -3.54
N GLY A 55 7.31 -2.52 -3.59
CA GLY A 55 6.93 -1.83 -4.82
C GLY A 55 7.28 -0.35 -4.78
N THR A 56 7.76 0.17 -5.91
CA THR A 56 8.23 1.56 -6.03
C THR A 56 7.30 2.43 -6.87
N ALA A 57 7.41 3.76 -6.72
CA ALA A 57 6.66 4.75 -7.48
C ALA A 57 6.95 4.67 -8.98
N HIS A 58 8.16 4.29 -9.37
CA HIS A 58 8.52 4.04 -10.77
C HIS A 58 8.09 2.66 -11.30
N GLY A 59 7.25 1.93 -10.55
CA GLY A 59 6.66 0.67 -10.99
C GLY A 59 7.60 -0.53 -10.89
N VAL A 60 8.67 -0.43 -10.09
CA VAL A 60 9.57 -1.55 -9.81
C VAL A 60 8.99 -2.42 -8.71
N VAL A 61 9.15 -3.74 -8.83
CA VAL A 61 8.76 -4.72 -7.82
C VAL A 61 9.97 -5.56 -7.39
N LYS A 62 10.04 -5.92 -6.12
CA LYS A 62 11.08 -6.81 -5.59
C LYS A 62 10.53 -7.72 -4.51
N ARG A 63 10.85 -9.01 -4.57
CA ARG A 63 10.78 -9.90 -3.40
C ARG A 63 12.14 -9.98 -2.76
N VAL A 64 12.20 -9.79 -1.45
CA VAL A 64 13.43 -9.75 -0.68
C VAL A 64 13.69 -11.14 -0.11
N VAL A 65 14.93 -11.63 -0.29
CA VAL A 65 15.40 -12.84 0.41
C VAL A 65 15.51 -12.52 1.90
N ALA A 66 15.09 -13.46 2.75
CA ALA A 66 15.25 -13.38 4.20
C ALA A 66 16.73 -13.54 4.62
N ASP A 67 17.55 -12.59 4.19
CA ASP A 67 18.94 -12.42 4.58
C ASP A 67 18.97 -11.18 5.48
N TYR A 68 19.02 -11.41 6.79
CA TYR A 68 19.05 -10.37 7.81
C TYR A 68 20.43 -10.34 8.47
N PRO A 69 21.18 -9.23 8.40
CA PRO A 69 22.52 -9.17 8.92
C PRO A 69 22.52 -9.26 10.45
N VAL A 70 23.32 -10.18 11.00
CA VAL A 70 23.50 -10.33 12.46
C VAL A 70 24.22 -9.10 13.01
N GLY A 71 23.78 -8.62 14.17
CA GLY A 71 24.41 -7.49 14.88
C GLY A 71 24.20 -6.12 14.26
N ARG A 72 23.45 -5.99 13.17
CA ARG A 72 23.05 -4.69 12.60
C ARG A 72 21.65 -4.31 13.02
N THR A 73 21.45 -3.03 13.31
CA THR A 73 20.15 -2.41 13.60
C THR A 73 19.48 -1.85 12.34
N GLU A 74 20.24 -1.62 11.27
CA GLU A 74 19.74 -1.10 10.00
C GLU A 74 20.42 -1.75 8.79
N TRP A 75 19.67 -1.90 7.70
CA TRP A 75 20.19 -2.37 6.42
C TRP A 75 19.27 -2.02 5.24
N GLU A 76 19.85 -1.97 4.05
CA GLU A 76 19.14 -1.78 2.79
C GLU A 76 18.29 -2.99 2.42
N ALA A 77 17.08 -2.77 1.90
CA ALA A 77 16.21 -3.82 1.36
C ALA A 77 16.10 -3.77 -0.17
N ILE A 78 16.45 -2.63 -0.79
CA ILE A 78 16.38 -2.38 -2.23
C ILE A 78 17.32 -1.23 -2.59
N ALA A 79 18.03 -1.35 -3.71
CA ALA A 79 18.76 -0.23 -4.30
C ALA A 79 17.81 0.59 -5.19
N LEU A 80 17.41 1.77 -4.72
CA LEU A 80 16.54 2.69 -5.45
C LEU A 80 17.31 3.48 -6.52
N LYS A 81 16.62 3.82 -7.60
CA LYS A 81 17.12 4.80 -8.58
C LYS A 81 16.84 6.21 -8.06
N ASP A 82 17.61 7.18 -8.53
CA ASP A 82 17.39 8.59 -8.22
C ASP A 82 15.95 9.00 -8.55
N GLY A 83 15.30 9.65 -7.58
CA GLY A 83 13.91 10.10 -7.68
C GLY A 83 12.85 9.01 -7.46
N ASP A 84 13.23 7.75 -7.34
CA ASP A 84 12.29 6.67 -7.00
C ASP A 84 12.06 6.59 -5.48
N GLU A 85 10.90 6.08 -5.09
CA GLU A 85 10.55 5.85 -3.69
C GLU A 85 9.72 4.57 -3.54
N LEU A 86 9.73 3.96 -2.36
CA LEU A 86 8.82 2.86 -2.06
C LEU A 86 7.40 3.39 -1.82
N VAL A 87 6.43 2.78 -2.49
CA VAL A 87 4.98 3.09 -2.34
C VAL A 87 4.23 1.96 -1.62
N GLY A 88 4.91 0.86 -1.31
CA GLY A 88 4.37 -0.19 -0.48
C GLY A 88 5.40 -1.26 -0.15
N ALA A 89 5.16 -1.92 0.98
CA ALA A 89 5.91 -3.06 1.45
C ALA A 89 4.94 -4.00 2.18
N VAL A 90 4.99 -5.30 1.88
CA VAL A 90 4.01 -6.27 2.39
C VAL A 90 4.64 -7.65 2.54
N GLU A 91 4.32 -8.34 3.63
CA GLU A 91 4.68 -9.75 3.80
C GLU A 91 3.76 -10.66 2.97
N LEU A 92 4.37 -11.57 2.22
CA LEU A 92 3.67 -12.53 1.36
C LEU A 92 3.43 -13.83 2.12
N GLY A 93 2.22 -14.01 2.66
CA GLY A 93 1.83 -15.26 3.33
C GLY A 93 1.83 -16.49 2.40
N SER A 94 1.80 -16.29 1.08
CA SER A 94 1.93 -17.34 0.07
C SER A 94 2.40 -16.77 -1.27
N GLU A 95 3.06 -17.58 -2.10
CA GLU A 95 3.39 -17.20 -3.48
C GLU A 95 2.16 -17.15 -4.42
N ALA A 96 1.02 -17.69 -3.97
CA ALA A 96 -0.25 -17.61 -4.68
C ALA A 96 -0.95 -16.24 -4.51
N MET A 97 -0.50 -15.42 -3.56
CA MET A 97 -1.06 -14.07 -3.38
C MET A 97 -0.79 -13.22 -4.62
N ASP A 98 -1.75 -12.39 -4.98
CA ASP A 98 -1.58 -11.39 -6.01
C ASP A 98 -0.80 -10.20 -5.44
N MET A 99 0.26 -9.79 -6.12
CA MET A 99 0.84 -8.47 -5.95
C MET A 99 0.03 -7.45 -6.74
N VAL A 100 -0.25 -6.30 -6.13
CA VAL A 100 -1.12 -5.27 -6.71
C VAL A 100 -0.42 -3.93 -6.75
N PHE A 101 -0.39 -3.31 -7.93
CA PHE A 101 -0.02 -1.91 -8.12
C PHE A 101 -1.25 -1.10 -8.49
N ILE A 102 -1.35 0.12 -7.96
CA ILE A 102 -2.32 1.13 -8.41
C ILE A 102 -1.59 2.43 -8.69
N THR A 103 -1.89 3.06 -9.83
CA THR A 103 -1.21 4.27 -10.32
C THR A 103 -2.04 5.52 -10.15
N ALA A 104 -1.38 6.69 -10.14
CA ALA A 104 -2.03 7.99 -10.06
C ALA A 104 -2.98 8.21 -11.25
N GLN A 105 -2.66 7.67 -12.43
CA GLN A 105 -3.52 7.74 -13.63
C GLN A 105 -4.53 6.58 -13.69
N ALA A 106 -4.91 6.07 -12.51
CA ALA A 106 -5.98 5.12 -12.29
C ALA A 106 -5.82 3.80 -13.07
N GLN A 107 -4.59 3.31 -13.22
CA GLN A 107 -4.35 1.94 -13.66
C GLN A 107 -4.16 1.03 -12.45
N LEU A 108 -4.70 -0.18 -12.51
CA LEU A 108 -4.45 -1.25 -11.55
C LEU A 108 -3.90 -2.47 -12.29
N LEU A 109 -2.78 -2.98 -11.79
CA LEU A 109 -2.20 -4.24 -12.24
C LEU A 109 -2.15 -5.20 -11.05
N ARG A 110 -2.65 -6.43 -11.26
CA ARG A 110 -2.44 -7.55 -10.35
C ARG A 110 -1.84 -8.75 -11.08
N PHE A 111 -0.88 -9.42 -10.44
CA PHE A 111 -0.21 -10.63 -10.91
C PHE A 111 0.26 -11.48 -9.73
N PRO A 112 0.41 -12.80 -9.87
CA PRO A 112 0.78 -13.68 -8.76
C PRO A 112 2.22 -13.42 -8.29
N ALA A 113 2.45 -13.59 -6.99
CA ALA A 113 3.76 -13.33 -6.40
C ALA A 113 4.89 -14.23 -6.95
N SER A 114 4.54 -15.43 -7.41
CA SER A 114 5.44 -16.36 -8.12
C SER A 114 6.03 -15.79 -9.41
N ALA A 115 5.44 -14.76 -10.02
CA ALA A 115 5.97 -14.07 -11.21
C ALA A 115 7.21 -13.20 -10.92
N VAL A 116 7.59 -13.07 -9.64
CA VAL A 116 8.77 -12.34 -9.16
C VAL A 116 9.61 -13.31 -8.35
N ARG A 117 10.88 -13.49 -8.75
CA ARG A 117 11.83 -14.29 -7.96
C ARG A 117 12.36 -13.47 -6.77
N PRO A 118 12.65 -14.10 -5.61
CA PRO A 118 13.39 -13.45 -4.54
C PRO A 118 14.76 -12.94 -5.01
N GLN A 119 15.17 -11.79 -4.51
CA GLN A 119 16.45 -11.15 -4.80
C GLN A 119 17.13 -10.66 -3.52
N GLY A 120 18.46 -10.70 -3.51
CA GLY A 120 19.27 -10.20 -2.39
C GLY A 120 19.14 -8.69 -2.17
N ARG A 121 19.58 -8.20 -1.01
CA ARG A 121 19.42 -6.81 -0.54
C ARG A 121 19.89 -5.75 -1.55
N ALA A 122 21.06 -5.94 -2.16
CA ALA A 122 21.65 -5.00 -3.11
C ALA A 122 20.93 -4.90 -4.47
N ALA A 123 20.00 -5.80 -4.79
CA ALA A 123 19.30 -5.76 -6.07
C ALA A 123 18.27 -4.61 -6.12
N SER A 124 18.13 -3.99 -7.29
CA SER A 124 17.13 -2.93 -7.53
C SER A 124 15.71 -3.43 -7.78
N GLY A 125 15.48 -4.75 -7.94
CA GLY A 125 14.17 -5.28 -8.32
C GLY A 125 14.03 -5.55 -9.83
N MET A 126 12.79 -5.71 -10.27
CA MET A 126 12.42 -5.93 -11.68
C MET A 126 11.20 -5.06 -12.05
N ALA A 127 10.88 -4.92 -13.33
CA ALA A 127 9.66 -4.23 -13.75
C ALA A 127 8.40 -4.91 -13.18
N GLY A 128 7.59 -4.18 -12.41
CA GLY A 128 6.34 -4.62 -11.83
C GLY A 128 5.14 -4.21 -12.67
N ILE A 129 4.93 -2.90 -12.83
CA ILE A 129 3.89 -2.30 -13.67
C ILE A 129 4.55 -1.37 -14.72
N ARG A 130 4.03 -1.36 -15.94
CA ARG A 130 4.44 -0.40 -16.97
C ARG A 130 3.63 0.87 -16.82
N LEU A 131 4.31 1.96 -16.49
CA LEU A 131 3.70 3.28 -16.33
C LEU A 131 3.54 3.99 -17.68
N GLY A 132 2.46 4.77 -17.80
CA GLY A 132 2.27 5.73 -18.88
C GLY A 132 3.20 6.94 -18.73
N SER A 133 3.25 7.80 -19.74
CA SER A 133 4.02 9.05 -19.66
C SER A 133 3.48 9.92 -18.52
N GLY A 134 4.36 10.32 -17.59
CA GLY A 134 4.00 11.14 -16.43
C GLY A 134 3.23 10.41 -15.33
N ASP A 135 3.00 9.10 -15.46
CA ASP A 135 2.32 8.28 -14.44
C ASP A 135 3.31 7.77 -13.39
N ARG A 136 2.80 7.48 -12.19
CA ARG A 136 3.52 6.88 -11.07
C ARG A 136 2.62 5.94 -10.30
N ALA A 137 3.19 4.86 -9.78
CA ALA A 137 2.50 4.05 -8.78
C ALA A 137 2.31 4.87 -7.50
N ILE A 138 1.14 4.75 -6.88
CA ILE A 138 0.82 5.38 -5.59
C ILE A 138 0.49 4.36 -4.51
N PHE A 139 0.31 3.10 -4.90
CA PHE A 139 0.07 1.99 -3.98
C PHE A 139 0.77 0.74 -4.49
N PHE A 140 1.34 -0.01 -3.55
CA PHE A 140 1.73 -1.40 -3.73
C PHE A 140 1.30 -2.23 -2.52
N GLY A 141 0.77 -3.43 -2.76
CA GLY A 141 0.36 -4.35 -1.71
C GLY A 141 0.18 -5.78 -2.23
N ALA A 142 -0.34 -6.65 -1.37
CA ALA A 142 -0.65 -8.03 -1.73
C ALA A 142 -2.05 -8.43 -1.26
N VAL A 143 -2.78 -9.13 -2.10
CA VAL A 143 -4.13 -9.62 -1.84
C VAL A 143 -4.13 -11.13 -1.98
N GLY A 144 -4.59 -11.83 -0.95
CA GLY A 144 -4.72 -13.29 -0.97
C GLY A 144 -6.01 -13.73 -1.67
N ASP A 145 -6.30 -15.02 -1.61
CA ASP A 145 -7.55 -15.61 -2.11
C ASP A 145 -8.73 -15.42 -1.13
N GLU A 146 -8.66 -14.37 -0.30
CA GLU A 146 -9.68 -14.07 0.69
C GLU A 146 -10.95 -13.56 -0.01
N GLU A 147 -12.09 -14.19 0.26
CA GLU A 147 -13.37 -13.72 -0.26
C GLU A 147 -13.66 -12.29 0.21
N GLY A 148 -14.16 -11.46 -0.71
CA GLY A 148 -14.60 -10.11 -0.37
C GLY A 148 -13.51 -9.06 -0.24
N ALA A 149 -12.28 -9.31 -0.74
CA ALA A 149 -11.28 -8.25 -0.90
C ALA A 149 -11.83 -7.10 -1.78
N VAL A 150 -11.35 -5.88 -1.52
CA VAL A 150 -11.82 -4.66 -2.21
C VAL A 150 -10.67 -3.77 -2.66
N VAL A 151 -10.97 -2.91 -3.63
CA VAL A 151 -10.12 -1.80 -4.04
C VAL A 151 -10.82 -0.49 -3.69
N VAL A 152 -10.13 0.37 -2.96
CA VAL A 152 -10.56 1.72 -2.62
C VAL A 152 -9.72 2.73 -3.40
N THR A 153 -10.38 3.69 -4.02
CA THR A 153 -9.73 4.77 -4.76
C THR A 153 -10.37 6.11 -4.39
N ALA A 154 -9.55 7.13 -4.20
CA ALA A 154 -9.99 8.52 -4.09
C ALA A 154 -9.33 9.34 -5.20
N SER A 155 -10.13 10.00 -6.03
CA SER A 155 -9.67 10.90 -7.09
C SER A 155 -9.70 12.36 -6.66
N GLY A 156 -8.88 13.20 -7.25
CA GLY A 156 -8.85 14.63 -7.00
C GLY A 156 -8.19 15.40 -8.15
N SER A 157 -7.95 16.69 -7.92
CA SER A 157 -7.21 17.55 -8.87
C SER A 157 -5.73 17.62 -8.52
N SER A 158 -4.86 17.59 -9.53
CA SER A 158 -3.43 17.83 -9.40
C SER A 158 -3.05 19.26 -9.06
N GLY A 159 -3.96 20.21 -9.27
CA GLY A 159 -3.80 21.60 -8.85
C GLY A 159 -4.19 21.87 -7.40
N ALA A 160 -4.88 20.93 -6.74
CA ALA A 160 -5.29 21.08 -5.34
C ALA A 160 -4.11 20.85 -4.40
N LEU A 161 -4.11 21.54 -3.26
CA LEU A 161 -3.12 21.29 -2.21
C LEU A 161 -3.37 19.90 -1.59
N PRO A 162 -2.32 19.12 -1.27
CA PRO A 162 -2.50 17.83 -0.62
C PRO A 162 -3.29 17.95 0.68
N GLY A 163 -4.36 17.16 0.80
CA GLY A 163 -5.19 17.13 2.01
C GLY A 163 -6.11 18.34 2.17
N THR A 164 -6.42 19.09 1.11
CA THR A 164 -7.46 20.14 1.17
C THR A 164 -8.79 19.76 0.54
N GLU A 165 -8.80 18.75 -0.35
CA GLU A 165 -10.00 18.31 -1.04
C GLU A 165 -10.23 16.81 -0.82
N PRO A 166 -11.46 16.40 -0.44
CA PRO A 166 -11.77 14.99 -0.20
C PRO A 166 -11.93 14.19 -1.50
N GLY A 167 -12.22 14.87 -2.62
CA GLY A 167 -12.28 14.23 -3.93
C GLY A 167 -13.50 13.31 -4.11
N SER A 168 -13.40 12.38 -5.06
CA SER A 168 -14.42 11.33 -5.26
C SER A 168 -13.91 9.97 -4.81
N LEU A 169 -14.67 9.30 -3.96
CA LEU A 169 -14.35 8.01 -3.37
C LEU A 169 -15.13 6.89 -4.07
N LYS A 170 -14.44 5.79 -4.34
CA LYS A 170 -15.02 4.57 -4.90
C LYS A 170 -14.47 3.35 -4.19
N VAL A 171 -15.37 2.43 -3.83
CA VAL A 171 -15.03 1.08 -3.39
C VAL A 171 -15.53 0.11 -4.45
N THR A 172 -14.70 -0.85 -4.83
CA THR A 172 -14.97 -1.80 -5.91
C THR A 172 -14.54 -3.19 -5.46
N PRO A 173 -15.36 -4.24 -5.68
CA PRO A 173 -14.92 -5.61 -5.41
C PRO A 173 -13.61 -5.93 -6.13
N TYR A 174 -12.66 -6.58 -5.46
CA TYR A 174 -11.37 -6.92 -6.05
C TYR A 174 -11.53 -7.87 -7.26
N ALA A 175 -12.59 -8.67 -7.29
CA ALA A 175 -12.94 -9.57 -8.40
C ALA A 175 -13.21 -8.84 -9.73
N GLU A 176 -13.59 -7.56 -9.71
CA GLU A 176 -13.79 -6.76 -10.93
C GLU A 176 -12.48 -6.51 -11.69
N TYR A 177 -11.33 -6.69 -11.04
CA TYR A 177 -10.02 -6.46 -11.63
C TYR A 177 -9.45 -7.78 -12.12
N PRO A 178 -9.40 -8.05 -13.44
CA PRO A 178 -8.82 -9.27 -13.95
C PRO A 178 -7.29 -9.27 -13.78
N ALA A 179 -6.72 -10.43 -13.48
CA ALA A 179 -5.27 -10.61 -13.50
C ALA A 179 -4.68 -10.38 -14.90
N LYS A 180 -3.47 -9.83 -14.94
CA LYS A 180 -2.70 -9.59 -16.16
C LYS A 180 -1.25 -10.03 -15.95
N GLY A 181 -0.46 -10.04 -17.02
CA GLY A 181 0.97 -10.32 -16.91
C GLY A 181 1.72 -9.20 -16.17
N ARG A 182 2.74 -9.58 -15.39
CA ARG A 182 3.70 -8.63 -14.82
C ARG A 182 4.33 -7.77 -15.92
N GLY A 183 4.54 -6.48 -15.63
CA GLY A 183 5.14 -5.53 -16.56
C GLY A 183 4.18 -5.01 -17.64
N THR A 184 2.88 -5.34 -17.54
CA THR A 184 1.84 -4.72 -18.38
C THR A 184 1.36 -3.41 -17.74
N GLY A 185 0.53 -2.64 -18.46
CA GLY A 185 -0.05 -1.38 -17.95
C GLY A 185 -1.24 -1.56 -17.02
N GLY A 186 -1.69 -2.80 -16.78
CA GLY A 186 -2.89 -3.07 -15.98
C GLY A 186 -4.19 -2.72 -16.70
N VAL A 187 -5.22 -2.42 -15.92
CA VAL A 187 -6.55 -2.04 -16.38
C VAL A 187 -7.04 -0.79 -15.65
N ARG A 188 -7.96 -0.04 -16.27
CA ARG A 188 -8.56 1.13 -15.62
C ARG A 188 -9.26 0.74 -14.32
N ALA A 189 -8.98 1.50 -13.27
CA ALA A 189 -9.52 1.34 -11.92
C ALA A 189 -10.39 2.50 -11.44
N HIS A 190 -10.36 3.64 -12.13
CA HIS A 190 -11.21 4.77 -11.83
C HIS A 190 -11.40 5.60 -13.11
N ARG A 191 -12.61 6.11 -13.34
CA ARG A 191 -12.88 7.12 -14.37
C ARG A 191 -13.04 8.48 -13.70
N PHE A 192 -12.13 9.40 -13.97
CA PHE A 192 -12.17 10.75 -13.41
C PHE A 192 -13.40 11.53 -13.88
N LEU A 193 -14.01 12.28 -12.95
CA LEU A 193 -15.06 13.24 -13.25
C LEU A 193 -14.47 14.58 -13.70
N LYS A 194 -15.34 15.52 -14.13
CA LYS A 194 -14.91 16.86 -14.51
C LYS A 194 -14.23 17.55 -13.32
N GLY A 195 -12.99 17.98 -13.50
CA GLY A 195 -12.17 18.63 -12.47
C GLY A 195 -11.20 17.68 -11.76
N GLU A 196 -11.31 16.37 -11.99
CA GLU A 196 -10.38 15.36 -11.48
C GLU A 196 -9.42 14.92 -12.59
N ASP A 197 -8.16 14.67 -12.23
CA ASP A 197 -7.12 14.26 -13.18
C ASP A 197 -6.15 13.20 -12.61
N GLN A 198 -6.25 12.86 -11.33
CA GLN A 198 -5.43 11.82 -10.70
C GLN A 198 -6.13 11.15 -9.52
N LEU A 199 -5.63 9.98 -9.14
CA LEU A 199 -5.87 9.38 -7.84
C LEU A 199 -4.94 10.04 -6.81
N ILE A 200 -5.54 10.49 -5.71
CA ILE A 200 -4.84 11.05 -4.55
C ILE A 200 -4.60 10.00 -3.47
N LEU A 201 -5.40 8.92 -3.47
CA LEU A 201 -5.22 7.75 -2.61
C LEU A 201 -5.72 6.50 -3.32
N ALA A 202 -5.03 5.38 -3.12
CA ALA A 202 -5.47 4.07 -3.54
C ALA A 202 -5.06 3.01 -2.52
N TRP A 203 -5.88 1.97 -2.40
CA TRP A 203 -5.62 0.83 -1.53
C TRP A 203 -6.33 -0.41 -2.06
N ALA A 204 -5.70 -1.58 -1.91
CA ALA A 204 -6.34 -2.87 -2.17
C ALA A 204 -6.01 -3.84 -1.03
N GLY A 205 -7.00 -4.60 -0.57
CA GLY A 205 -6.80 -5.54 0.52
C GLY A 205 -8.08 -6.21 1.01
N ALA A 206 -7.93 -6.99 2.08
CA ALA A 206 -8.98 -7.77 2.71
C ALA A 206 -10.01 -6.90 3.45
N THR A 207 -11.23 -7.41 3.59
CA THR A 207 -12.30 -6.74 4.35
C THR A 207 -12.41 -7.26 5.79
N PRO A 208 -12.95 -6.47 6.74
CA PRO A 208 -13.47 -5.11 6.57
C PRO A 208 -12.35 -4.08 6.37
N ALA A 209 -12.46 -3.29 5.29
CA ALA A 209 -11.58 -2.15 5.06
C ALA A 209 -11.95 -1.01 6.03
N ARG A 210 -10.95 -0.40 6.65
CA ARG A 210 -11.11 0.68 7.63
C ARG A 210 -10.37 1.91 7.13
N ALA A 211 -11.06 3.04 7.06
CA ALA A 211 -10.47 4.31 6.67
C ALA A 211 -10.44 5.28 7.85
N SER A 212 -9.46 6.18 7.87
CA SER A 212 -9.35 7.22 8.88
C SER A 212 -8.87 8.55 8.30
N ALA A 213 -9.26 9.64 8.96
CA ALA A 213 -8.65 10.95 8.80
C ALA A 213 -7.26 10.98 9.47
N ALA A 214 -6.47 12.02 9.21
CA ALA A 214 -5.10 12.15 9.74
C ALA A 214 -5.03 12.17 11.28
N ASN A 215 -6.10 12.61 11.95
CA ASN A 215 -6.23 12.61 13.41
C ASN A 215 -6.75 11.27 13.97
N GLY A 216 -6.95 10.25 13.13
CA GLY A 216 -7.41 8.92 13.53
C GLY A 216 -8.93 8.77 13.63
N VAL A 217 -9.71 9.81 13.34
CA VAL A 217 -11.18 9.70 13.28
C VAL A 217 -11.57 8.74 12.16
N ALA A 218 -12.40 7.76 12.48
CA ALA A 218 -12.88 6.77 11.53
C ALA A 218 -13.72 7.44 10.42
N ILE A 219 -13.49 7.03 9.17
CA ILE A 219 -14.26 7.46 8.00
C ILE A 219 -15.01 6.25 7.46
N GLU A 220 -16.30 6.42 7.23
CA GLU A 220 -17.14 5.42 6.59
C GLU A 220 -16.82 5.34 5.09
N LEU A 221 -16.53 4.13 4.63
CA LEU A 221 -16.35 3.83 3.21
C LEU A 221 -17.72 3.49 2.58
N PRO A 222 -17.98 3.88 1.32
CA PRO A 222 -19.19 3.47 0.62
C PRO A 222 -19.20 1.95 0.39
N ALA A 223 -20.36 1.41 0.05
CA ALA A 223 -20.51 0.00 -0.29
C ALA A 223 -19.58 -0.40 -1.46
N ALA A 224 -19.12 -1.66 -1.43
CA ALA A 224 -18.31 -2.23 -2.49
C ALA A 224 -19.16 -2.69 -3.68
N ASP A 225 -19.88 -1.78 -4.31
CA ASP A 225 -20.79 -2.06 -5.44
C ASP A 225 -20.35 -1.36 -6.75
N GLY A 226 -19.25 -0.61 -6.71
CA GLY A 226 -18.72 0.09 -7.87
C GLY A 226 -18.19 -0.85 -8.96
N ARG A 227 -18.15 -0.36 -10.20
CA ARG A 227 -17.46 -1.01 -11.33
C ARG A 227 -15.99 -0.56 -11.40
N ARG A 228 -15.10 -1.41 -11.91
CA ARG A 228 -13.67 -1.07 -12.08
C ARG A 228 -13.46 0.21 -12.90
N ASP A 229 -14.24 0.40 -13.96
CA ASP A 229 -14.14 1.52 -14.91
C ASP A 229 -15.12 2.65 -14.58
N GLY A 230 -15.82 2.56 -13.44
CA GLY A 230 -16.71 3.58 -12.92
C GLY A 230 -15.98 4.76 -12.27
N SER A 231 -16.74 5.82 -12.00
CA SER A 231 -16.31 6.99 -11.23
C SER A 231 -16.69 6.85 -9.76
N GLY A 232 -16.03 7.60 -8.89
CA GLY A 232 -16.42 7.70 -7.48
C GLY A 232 -17.64 8.59 -7.23
N THR A 233 -18.06 8.62 -5.97
CA THR A 233 -19.04 9.57 -5.43
C THR A 233 -18.32 10.60 -4.55
N PRO A 234 -18.84 11.84 -4.42
CA PRO A 234 -18.19 12.86 -3.60
C PRO A 234 -17.91 12.36 -2.18
N ALA A 235 -16.64 12.42 -1.77
CA ALA A 235 -16.21 12.00 -0.45
C ALA A 235 -16.62 13.05 0.61
N LYS A 236 -17.10 12.58 1.76
CA LYS A 236 -17.52 13.44 2.88
C LYS A 236 -16.35 13.97 3.72
N ALA A 237 -15.20 13.30 3.64
CA ALA A 237 -14.01 13.61 4.43
C ALA A 237 -12.75 13.16 3.70
N ILE A 238 -11.61 13.75 4.06
CA ILE A 238 -10.30 13.43 3.51
C ILE A 238 -9.77 12.16 4.20
N ILE A 239 -9.53 11.12 3.41
CA ILE A 239 -8.95 9.87 3.89
C ILE A 239 -7.43 10.02 3.92
N ALA A 240 -6.84 9.80 5.09
CA ALA A 240 -5.39 9.80 5.27
C ALA A 240 -4.81 8.39 5.20
N ALA A 241 -5.54 7.37 5.67
CA ALA A 241 -5.08 5.99 5.66
C ALA A 241 -6.25 5.01 5.47
N ILE A 242 -5.93 3.86 4.87
CA ILE A 242 -6.83 2.71 4.77
C ILE A 242 -6.05 1.46 5.19
N SER A 243 -6.68 0.60 5.99
CA SER A 243 -6.13 -0.70 6.37
C SER A 243 -7.17 -1.80 6.25
N GLY A 244 -6.70 -3.03 6.15
CA GLY A 244 -7.54 -4.22 6.29
C GLY A 244 -7.70 -4.62 7.77
N PRO A 245 -8.33 -5.77 8.04
CA PRO A 245 -8.32 -6.38 9.37
C PRO A 245 -6.88 -6.72 9.79
N VAL A 246 -6.64 -6.72 11.10
CA VAL A 246 -5.43 -7.31 11.67
C VAL A 246 -5.51 -8.80 11.42
N ARG A 247 -4.56 -9.36 10.67
CA ARG A 247 -4.45 -10.82 10.49
C ARG A 247 -4.03 -11.43 11.83
N ALA A 248 -4.78 -12.42 12.28
CA ALA A 248 -4.51 -13.17 13.51
C ALA A 248 -3.35 -14.15 13.33
#